data_AF-A0AAV2ISE9-F1
#
_entry.id   AF-A0AAV2ISE9-F1
#
_cell.length_a   1.000
_cell.length_b   1.000
_cell.length_c   1.000
_cell.angle_alpha   90.00
_cell.angle_beta   90.00
_cell.angle_gamma   90.00
#
_symmetry.space_group_name_H-M   'P 1'
#
loop_
_entity.id
_entity.type
_entity.pdbx_description
1 polymer ?
#
loop_
_entity_poly.entity_id
_entity_poly.type
_entity_poly.pdbx_seq_one_letter_code
_entity_poly.pdbx_strand_id
1 'polypeptide(L)'
;DTFVNIGLGSILYKLRDLFPRASSLWNSQNNNITSVFDALKKYAYRPFSNDSNTNIIDPRTYFYMRPFLDKAKSEGGDLALVTTWVSSTDRTNDVNRIFTTLLKVNNVDVAVGADTIYGLTSAVLSGLVDPQVLNDPIIASKGLPYMLQLHTSIKIHPLTPQQRFRVAPKLPDKRVLDVPSRDLAVMETVYYLLKDVAENEMTHFILSKVKHEGTDRVYFDDFLGEDDVTDENKPLVRSEDRIFTTAMAANALICTWAVYDEDARTTHWKEGVSEDVKGTITGCISWLTAYALDRSYEPWNAVFSFTVKDLSHIPFWYPANFFEGLNGTEISDWSVMPDTMASYGIKGYIPKDEYDAMLEERRSLYPIPSTFQGYNSPTANFIFWSSDAFTYASTLLAVSRYRNIVG
;
A
#
# COMPACT_ATOMS: atom_id res chain seq x y z
N ASP A 1 -6.44 6.70 -0.38
CA ASP A 1 -7.31 7.26 0.69
C ASP A 1 -8.78 6.92 0.59
N THR A 2 -9.42 6.93 -0.59
CA THR A 2 -10.87 6.69 -0.71
C THR A 2 -11.34 5.41 -0.03
N PHE A 3 -10.66 4.28 -0.25
CA PHE A 3 -11.02 3.02 0.39
C PHE A 3 -10.66 2.93 1.88
N VAL A 4 -9.68 3.71 2.36
CA VAL A 4 -9.45 3.87 3.81
C VAL A 4 -10.67 4.53 4.46
N ASN A 5 -11.21 5.57 3.82
CA ASN A 5 -12.44 6.22 4.27
C ASN A 5 -13.66 5.29 4.23
N ILE A 6 -13.76 4.40 3.23
CA ILE A 6 -14.78 3.33 3.21
C ILE A 6 -14.61 2.37 4.40
N GLY A 7 -13.38 1.99 4.72
CA GLY A 7 -13.08 1.17 5.90
C GLY A 7 -13.49 1.85 7.22
N LEU A 8 -13.22 3.15 7.37
CA LEU A 8 -13.72 3.95 8.50
C LEU A 8 -15.24 3.93 8.56
N GLY A 9 -15.91 4.17 7.43
CA GLY A 9 -17.37 4.09 7.32
C GLY A 9 -17.91 2.74 7.77
N SER A 10 -17.22 1.65 7.41
CA SER A 10 -17.60 0.28 7.78
C SER A 10 -17.55 0.07 9.30
N ILE A 11 -16.52 0.62 9.97
CA ILE A 11 -16.40 0.60 11.43
C ILE A 11 -17.53 1.43 12.07
N LEU A 12 -17.74 2.65 11.59
CA LEU A 12 -18.79 3.55 12.09
C LEU A 12 -20.20 3.00 11.85
N TYR A 13 -20.39 2.22 10.80
CA TYR A 13 -21.66 1.55 10.51
C TYR A 13 -21.95 0.44 11.53
N LYS A 14 -20.94 -0.39 11.87
CA LYS A 14 -21.05 -1.42 12.91
C LYS A 14 -21.24 -0.80 14.31
N LEU A 15 -20.57 0.31 14.58
CA LEU A 15 -20.60 0.98 15.89
C LEU A 15 -21.57 2.16 15.96
N ARG A 16 -22.55 2.25 15.04
CA ARG A 16 -23.46 3.40 14.93
C ARG A 16 -24.26 3.66 16.20
N ASP A 17 -24.56 2.62 16.97
CA ASP A 17 -25.32 2.75 18.22
C ASP A 17 -24.45 3.34 19.36
N LEU A 18 -23.13 3.10 19.31
CA LEU A 18 -22.16 3.64 20.27
C LEU A 18 -21.66 5.03 19.87
N PHE A 19 -21.55 5.30 18.56
CA PHE A 19 -21.04 6.56 18.01
C PHE A 19 -21.98 7.19 16.97
N PRO A 20 -23.24 7.50 17.33
CA PRO A 20 -24.27 7.92 16.37
C PRO A 20 -23.92 9.24 15.67
N ARG A 21 -23.29 10.18 16.39
CA ARG A 21 -22.88 11.47 15.82
C ARG A 21 -21.80 11.31 14.75
N ALA A 22 -20.79 10.48 15.00
CA ALA A 22 -19.71 10.23 14.04
C ALA A 22 -20.22 9.48 12.82
N SER A 23 -21.06 8.46 13.03
CA SER A 23 -21.70 7.71 11.95
C SER A 23 -22.59 8.59 11.07
N SER A 24 -23.43 9.44 11.67
CA SER A 24 -24.28 10.39 10.93
C SER A 24 -23.46 11.42 10.15
N LEU A 25 -22.37 11.94 10.72
CA LEU A 25 -21.50 12.88 10.03
C LEU A 25 -20.84 12.23 8.82
N TRP A 26 -20.28 11.03 8.99
CA TRP A 26 -19.65 10.29 7.90
C TRP A 26 -20.66 10.01 6.77
N ASN A 27 -21.87 9.52 7.10
CA ASN A 27 -22.92 9.28 6.12
C ASN A 27 -23.32 10.56 5.35
N SER A 28 -23.41 11.71 6.04
CA SER A 28 -23.76 12.98 5.40
C SER A 28 -22.73 13.47 4.38
N GLN A 29 -21.47 13.08 4.54
CA GLN A 29 -20.37 13.42 3.63
C GLN A 29 -20.12 12.36 2.56
N ASN A 30 -20.68 11.16 2.71
CA ASN A 30 -20.46 10.01 1.84
C ASN A 30 -21.79 9.44 1.33
N ASN A 31 -22.65 10.32 0.80
CA ASN A 31 -24.00 9.96 0.37
C ASN A 31 -24.07 9.05 -0.88
N ASN A 32 -22.97 8.90 -1.63
CA ASN A 32 -22.89 8.03 -2.81
C ASN A 32 -21.68 7.09 -2.71
N ILE A 33 -21.78 6.09 -1.82
CA ILE A 33 -20.72 5.10 -1.62
C ILE A 33 -20.46 4.31 -2.91
N THR A 34 -21.49 4.03 -3.71
CA THR A 34 -21.36 3.24 -4.94
C THR A 34 -20.43 3.87 -5.98
N SER A 35 -20.29 5.20 -5.98
CA SER A 35 -19.39 5.91 -6.90
C SER A 35 -17.92 5.50 -6.81
N VAL A 36 -17.47 4.97 -5.66
CA VAL A 36 -16.09 4.49 -5.50
C VAL A 36 -15.82 3.25 -6.36
N PHE A 37 -16.81 2.38 -6.51
CA PHE A 37 -16.66 1.15 -7.29
C PHE A 37 -16.67 1.45 -8.78
N ASP A 38 -17.50 2.40 -9.21
CA ASP A 38 -17.46 2.89 -10.59
C ASP A 38 -16.14 3.56 -10.94
N ALA A 39 -15.60 4.36 -10.01
CA ALA A 39 -14.27 4.93 -10.15
C ALA A 39 -13.19 3.84 -10.21
N LEU A 40 -13.21 2.86 -9.30
CA LEU A 40 -12.27 1.75 -9.29
C LEU A 40 -12.24 1.03 -10.65
N LYS A 41 -13.42 0.71 -11.21
CA LYS A 41 -13.52 0.06 -12.52
C LYS A 41 -13.02 0.93 -13.65
N LYS A 42 -13.40 2.22 -13.65
CA LYS A 42 -13.04 3.16 -14.71
C LYS A 42 -11.54 3.42 -14.78
N TYR A 43 -10.85 3.51 -13.65
CA TYR A 43 -9.45 3.93 -13.60
C TYR A 43 -8.47 2.78 -13.36
N ALA A 44 -8.94 1.55 -13.17
CA ALA A 44 -8.06 0.39 -13.02
C ALA A 44 -7.14 0.24 -14.23
N TYR A 45 -5.87 -0.07 -13.97
CA TYR A 45 -4.90 -0.38 -15.01
C TYR A 45 -5.16 -1.78 -15.57
N ARG A 46 -5.38 -1.84 -16.88
CA ARG A 46 -5.74 -3.04 -17.64
C ARG A 46 -4.75 -3.22 -18.80
N PRO A 47 -3.60 -3.85 -18.56
CA PRO A 47 -2.51 -3.97 -19.55
C PRO A 47 -2.93 -4.72 -20.83
N PHE A 48 -3.96 -5.56 -20.76
CA PHE A 48 -4.44 -6.37 -21.88
C PHE A 48 -5.70 -5.79 -22.55
N SER A 49 -6.18 -4.63 -22.08
CA SER A 49 -7.31 -3.93 -22.67
C SER A 49 -6.89 -3.20 -23.95
N ASN A 50 -7.84 -3.06 -24.89
CA ASN A 50 -7.67 -2.20 -26.06
C ASN A 50 -8.02 -0.72 -25.78
N ASP A 51 -8.56 -0.42 -24.60
CA ASP A 51 -8.90 0.94 -24.19
C ASP A 51 -7.66 1.68 -23.66
N SER A 52 -7.27 2.74 -24.38
CA SER A 52 -6.14 3.58 -24.04
C SER A 52 -6.29 4.33 -22.71
N ASN A 53 -7.51 4.48 -22.20
CA ASN A 53 -7.72 5.15 -20.91
C ASN A 53 -7.36 4.27 -19.72
N THR A 54 -7.31 2.96 -19.92
CA THR A 54 -7.07 1.97 -18.87
C THR A 54 -5.78 1.19 -19.09
N ASN A 55 -5.20 1.17 -20.29
CA ASN A 55 -4.00 0.40 -20.57
C ASN A 55 -2.70 1.21 -20.57
N ILE A 56 -2.69 2.46 -20.09
CA ILE A 56 -1.48 3.30 -20.02
C ILE A 56 -1.04 3.46 -18.56
N ILE A 57 0.25 3.23 -18.29
CA ILE A 57 0.82 3.32 -16.95
C ILE A 57 2.20 3.99 -16.91
N ASP A 58 2.57 4.49 -15.74
CA ASP A 58 3.91 4.98 -15.42
C ASP A 58 4.99 3.92 -15.78
N PRO A 59 6.03 4.30 -16.53
CA PRO A 59 7.09 3.39 -16.95
C PRO A 59 7.85 2.71 -15.80
N ARG A 60 8.01 3.39 -14.65
CA ARG A 60 8.64 2.80 -13.46
C ARG A 60 7.76 1.72 -12.89
N THR A 61 6.43 1.97 -12.87
CA THR A 61 5.45 0.97 -12.49
C THR A 61 5.55 -0.25 -13.39
N TYR A 62 5.57 -0.05 -14.71
CA TYR A 62 5.71 -1.16 -15.64
C TYR A 62 7.00 -1.95 -15.40
N PHE A 63 8.12 -1.25 -15.24
CA PHE A 63 9.44 -1.85 -15.03
C PHE A 63 9.45 -2.84 -13.86
N TYR A 64 8.96 -2.45 -12.68
CA TYR A 64 8.97 -3.36 -11.52
C TYR A 64 7.87 -4.43 -11.59
N MET A 65 6.76 -4.17 -12.28
CA MET A 65 5.65 -5.12 -12.41
C MET A 65 5.84 -6.14 -13.52
N ARG A 66 6.82 -5.99 -14.39
CA ARG A 66 6.96 -6.81 -15.61
C ARG A 66 6.91 -8.33 -15.37
N PRO A 67 7.69 -8.94 -14.43
CA PRO A 67 7.64 -10.39 -14.22
C PRO A 67 6.24 -10.89 -13.86
N PHE A 68 5.48 -10.03 -13.19
CA PHE A 68 4.12 -10.29 -12.81
C PHE A 68 3.14 -10.17 -13.99
N LEU A 69 3.31 -9.16 -14.85
CA LEU A 69 2.52 -8.99 -16.06
C LEU A 69 2.72 -10.17 -17.03
N ASP A 70 3.95 -10.68 -17.14
CA ASP A 70 4.28 -11.86 -17.94
C ASP A 70 3.53 -13.10 -17.44
N LYS A 71 3.49 -13.31 -16.12
CA LYS A 71 2.72 -14.40 -15.49
C LYS A 71 1.22 -14.24 -15.76
N ALA A 72 0.67 -13.05 -15.54
CA ALA A 72 -0.75 -12.80 -15.79
C ALA A 72 -1.14 -13.03 -17.26
N LYS A 73 -0.24 -12.65 -18.19
CA LYS A 73 -0.43 -12.87 -19.63
C LYS A 73 -0.41 -14.35 -19.99
N SER A 74 0.52 -15.13 -19.44
CA SER A 74 0.63 -16.57 -19.74
C SER A 74 -0.55 -17.39 -19.18
N GLU A 75 -1.16 -16.91 -18.10
CA GLU A 75 -2.40 -17.49 -17.54
C GLU A 75 -3.67 -17.08 -18.30
N GLY A 76 -3.58 -16.22 -19.32
CA GLY A 76 -4.70 -15.82 -20.18
C GLY A 76 -5.82 -15.03 -19.47
N GLY A 77 -5.53 -14.40 -18.34
CA GLY A 77 -6.53 -13.68 -17.53
C GLY A 77 -6.69 -12.20 -17.91
N ASP A 78 -7.92 -11.66 -17.76
CA ASP A 78 -8.12 -10.22 -17.67
C ASP A 78 -7.58 -9.73 -16.32
N LEU A 79 -6.74 -8.71 -16.36
CA LEU A 79 -6.05 -8.16 -15.21
C LEU A 79 -6.48 -6.72 -15.02
N ALA A 80 -7.03 -6.40 -13.85
CA ALA A 80 -7.38 -5.04 -13.47
C ALA A 80 -6.69 -4.68 -12.15
N LEU A 81 -5.75 -3.75 -12.22
CA LEU A 81 -4.93 -3.34 -11.08
C LEU A 81 -5.40 -1.99 -10.56
N VAL A 82 -5.51 -1.89 -9.23
CA VAL A 82 -5.85 -0.64 -8.58
C VAL A 82 -4.74 0.38 -8.81
N THR A 83 -5.10 1.53 -9.32
CA THR A 83 -4.18 2.65 -9.50
C THR A 83 -4.21 3.61 -8.32
N THR A 84 -3.11 4.33 -8.08
CA THR A 84 -3.00 5.31 -7.00
C THR A 84 -3.97 6.47 -7.15
N TRP A 85 -4.13 6.96 -8.39
CA TRP A 85 -4.93 8.13 -8.68
C TRP A 85 -6.25 7.75 -9.36
N VAL A 86 -7.28 8.56 -9.16
CA VAL A 86 -8.56 8.48 -9.88
C VAL A 86 -8.42 9.33 -11.15
N SER A 87 -7.60 8.83 -12.09
CA SER A 87 -7.10 9.56 -13.26
C SER A 87 -7.02 8.65 -14.49
N SER A 88 -7.29 9.22 -15.66
CA SER A 88 -7.16 8.61 -16.99
C SER A 88 -6.72 9.65 -18.02
N THR A 89 -6.25 9.19 -19.18
CA THR A 89 -5.69 10.06 -20.23
C THR A 89 -6.73 10.99 -20.85
N ASP A 90 -8.01 10.63 -20.90
CA ASP A 90 -9.13 11.50 -21.30
C ASP A 90 -9.39 12.70 -20.36
N ARG A 91 -8.91 12.66 -19.11
CA ARG A 91 -9.10 13.72 -18.10
C ARG A 91 -7.94 14.70 -17.98
N THR A 92 -6.97 14.61 -18.87
CA THR A 92 -5.74 15.42 -18.87
C THR A 92 -5.97 16.92 -19.12
N ASN A 93 -7.20 17.33 -19.48
CA ASN A 93 -7.62 18.72 -19.67
C ASN A 93 -8.10 19.44 -18.38
N ASP A 94 -8.30 18.74 -17.26
CA ASP A 94 -8.68 19.38 -15.99
C ASP A 94 -7.43 19.93 -15.27
N VAL A 95 -6.94 21.08 -15.76
CA VAL A 95 -5.72 21.79 -15.29
C VAL A 95 -5.79 22.23 -13.81
N ASN A 96 -6.95 22.15 -13.17
CA ASN A 96 -7.21 22.67 -11.82
C ASN A 96 -7.03 21.67 -10.67
N ARG A 97 -6.53 20.46 -10.92
CA ARG A 97 -6.20 19.50 -9.84
C ARG A 97 -4.70 19.56 -9.54
N ILE A 98 -4.39 20.25 -8.44
CA ILE A 98 -3.08 20.72 -7.91
C ILE A 98 -1.96 19.66 -7.82
N PHE A 99 -2.20 18.39 -8.15
CA PHE A 99 -1.21 17.31 -8.09
C PHE A 99 -1.16 16.53 -9.41
N THR A 100 -1.00 17.25 -10.54
CA THR A 100 -0.63 16.61 -11.79
C THR A 100 0.71 15.90 -11.59
N THR A 101 0.69 14.56 -11.59
CA THR A 101 1.90 13.76 -11.76
C THR A 101 2.65 14.33 -12.96
N LEU A 102 3.98 14.47 -12.86
CA LEU A 102 4.83 15.10 -13.89
C LEU A 102 4.56 14.58 -15.31
N LEU A 103 3.97 13.38 -15.44
CA LEU A 103 3.67 12.70 -16.69
C LEU A 103 2.19 12.43 -17.00
N LYS A 104 1.24 12.89 -16.16
CA LYS A 104 -0.22 12.66 -16.30
C LYS A 104 -0.68 11.21 -16.55
N VAL A 105 0.21 10.23 -16.44
CA VAL A 105 -0.11 8.80 -16.40
C VAL A 105 -0.25 8.34 -14.95
N ASN A 106 -1.06 7.31 -14.77
CA ASN A 106 -1.29 6.74 -13.45
C ASN A 106 -0.15 5.80 -13.06
N ASN A 107 -0.08 5.42 -11.80
CA ASN A 107 0.83 4.39 -11.31
C ASN A 107 0.05 3.38 -10.46
N VAL A 108 0.64 2.20 -10.25
CA VAL A 108 0.13 1.21 -9.31
C VAL A 108 0.95 1.35 -8.03
N ASP A 109 0.28 1.45 -6.89
CA ASP A 109 0.90 1.44 -5.58
C ASP A 109 0.30 0.29 -4.77
N VAL A 110 1.16 -0.60 -4.29
CA VAL A 110 0.75 -1.78 -3.51
C VAL A 110 0.07 -1.39 -2.19
N ALA A 111 0.42 -0.26 -1.58
CA ALA A 111 -0.26 0.26 -0.40
C ALA A 111 -1.70 0.68 -0.73
N VAL A 112 -1.92 1.31 -1.89
CA VAL A 112 -3.27 1.68 -2.36
C VAL A 112 -4.10 0.45 -2.70
N GLY A 113 -3.49 -0.57 -3.31
CA GLY A 113 -4.13 -1.87 -3.52
C GLY A 113 -4.54 -2.51 -2.19
N ALA A 114 -3.65 -2.48 -1.19
CA ALA A 114 -3.92 -2.99 0.14
C ALA A 114 -5.06 -2.23 0.85
N ASP A 115 -5.09 -0.90 0.74
CA ASP A 115 -6.17 -0.06 1.29
C ASP A 115 -7.51 -0.35 0.59
N THR A 116 -7.48 -0.60 -0.73
CA THR A 116 -8.65 -0.97 -1.52
C THR A 116 -9.24 -2.29 -1.08
N ILE A 117 -8.39 -3.29 -0.85
CA ILE A 117 -8.81 -4.58 -0.29
C ILE A 117 -9.50 -4.38 1.04
N TYR A 118 -8.94 -3.58 1.95
CA TYR A 118 -9.56 -3.34 3.25
C TYR A 118 -10.88 -2.59 3.19
N GLY A 119 -10.96 -1.52 2.40
CA GLY A 119 -12.20 -0.78 2.25
C GLY A 119 -13.31 -1.67 1.69
N LEU A 120 -13.01 -2.40 0.62
CA LEU A 120 -13.95 -3.31 -0.02
C LEU A 120 -14.40 -4.44 0.91
N THR A 121 -13.45 -5.15 1.53
CA THR A 121 -13.76 -6.29 2.41
C THR A 121 -14.53 -5.83 3.64
N SER A 122 -14.12 -4.72 4.26
CA SER A 122 -14.80 -4.17 5.44
C SER A 122 -16.21 -3.70 5.12
N ALA A 123 -16.41 -3.09 3.96
CA ALA A 123 -17.73 -2.60 3.56
C ALA A 123 -18.72 -3.75 3.34
N VAL A 124 -18.29 -4.81 2.67
CA VAL A 124 -19.11 -6.00 2.45
C VAL A 124 -19.38 -6.72 3.79
N LEU A 125 -18.35 -6.98 4.60
CA LEU A 125 -18.50 -7.70 5.88
C LEU A 125 -19.23 -6.91 6.97
N SER A 126 -19.31 -5.58 6.85
CA SER A 126 -20.12 -4.76 7.74
C SER A 126 -21.58 -4.65 7.31
N GLY A 127 -21.91 -5.05 6.08
CA GLY A 127 -23.20 -4.77 5.46
C GLY A 127 -23.37 -3.29 5.08
N LEU A 128 -22.29 -2.51 5.03
CA LEU A 128 -22.30 -1.14 4.51
C LEU A 128 -22.53 -1.14 2.99
N VAL A 129 -22.02 -2.16 2.29
CA VAL A 129 -22.16 -2.35 0.84
C VAL A 129 -22.69 -3.75 0.57
N ASP A 130 -23.56 -3.86 -0.42
CA ASP A 130 -24.12 -5.13 -0.88
C ASP A 130 -23.03 -6.05 -1.45
N PRO A 131 -22.95 -7.34 -1.04
CA PRO A 131 -21.99 -8.30 -1.57
C PRO A 131 -22.00 -8.45 -3.10
N GLN A 132 -23.11 -8.13 -3.78
CA GLN A 132 -23.21 -8.17 -5.24
C GLN A 132 -22.17 -7.31 -5.97
N VAL A 133 -21.55 -6.34 -5.29
CA VAL A 133 -20.41 -5.59 -5.85
C VAL A 133 -19.25 -6.51 -6.26
N LEU A 134 -19.12 -7.67 -5.61
CA LEU A 134 -18.11 -8.68 -5.89
C LEU A 134 -18.47 -9.58 -7.08
N ASN A 135 -19.65 -9.44 -7.67
CA ASN A 135 -20.01 -10.10 -8.91
C ASN A 135 -19.52 -9.34 -10.15
N ASP A 136 -19.05 -8.10 -9.98
CA ASP A 136 -18.46 -7.33 -11.07
C ASP A 136 -17.10 -7.93 -11.46
N PRO A 137 -16.90 -8.32 -12.73
CA PRO A 137 -15.70 -9.06 -13.15
C PRO A 137 -14.40 -8.24 -13.02
N ILE A 138 -14.47 -6.90 -13.00
CA ILE A 138 -13.29 -6.05 -12.82
C ILE A 138 -12.90 -6.02 -11.34
N ILE A 139 -13.89 -5.92 -10.45
CA ILE A 139 -13.70 -5.91 -8.99
C ILE A 139 -13.27 -7.30 -8.49
N ALA A 140 -13.91 -8.34 -9.04
CA ALA A 140 -13.60 -9.74 -8.80
C ALA A 140 -12.35 -10.25 -9.54
N SER A 141 -11.74 -9.40 -10.38
CA SER A 141 -10.63 -9.82 -11.23
C SER A 141 -9.48 -10.37 -10.39
N LYS A 142 -8.64 -11.20 -11.01
CA LYS A 142 -7.42 -11.73 -10.37
C LYS A 142 -6.50 -10.61 -9.84
N GLY A 143 -6.67 -9.37 -10.29
CA GLY A 143 -5.84 -8.23 -9.91
C GLY A 143 -5.77 -7.99 -8.41
N LEU A 144 -6.83 -8.31 -7.65
CA LEU A 144 -6.85 -8.10 -6.20
C LEU A 144 -5.97 -9.14 -5.44
N PRO A 145 -6.14 -10.47 -5.62
CA PRO A 145 -5.16 -11.48 -5.19
C PRO A 145 -3.72 -11.20 -5.67
N TYR A 146 -3.60 -10.73 -6.89
CA TYR A 146 -2.31 -10.46 -7.50
C TYR A 146 -1.58 -9.26 -6.91
N MET A 147 -2.29 -8.19 -6.58
CA MET A 147 -1.73 -7.04 -5.86
C MET A 147 -1.17 -7.46 -4.50
N LEU A 148 -1.76 -8.47 -3.84
CA LEU A 148 -1.23 -9.05 -2.62
C LEU A 148 0.05 -9.85 -2.85
N GLN A 149 0.12 -10.64 -3.93
CA GLN A 149 1.35 -11.35 -4.29
C GLN A 149 2.49 -10.39 -4.68
N LEU A 150 2.16 -9.29 -5.37
CA LEU A 150 3.11 -8.20 -5.63
C LEU A 150 3.59 -7.57 -4.32
N HIS A 151 2.67 -7.35 -3.37
CA HIS A 151 3.00 -6.81 -2.05
C HIS A 151 3.98 -7.69 -1.26
N THR A 152 4.11 -8.99 -1.54
CA THR A 152 5.10 -9.86 -0.88
C THR A 152 6.39 -10.05 -1.67
N SER A 153 6.35 -9.84 -2.99
CA SER A 153 7.45 -10.19 -3.89
C SER A 153 8.36 -9.02 -4.24
N ILE A 154 7.92 -7.77 -4.04
CA ILE A 154 8.70 -6.59 -4.43
C ILE A 154 9.80 -6.31 -3.40
N LYS A 155 11.06 -6.46 -3.83
CA LYS A 155 12.27 -6.06 -3.09
C LYS A 155 12.66 -4.58 -3.29
N ILE A 156 12.01 -3.87 -4.22
CA ILE A 156 12.43 -2.54 -4.71
C ILE A 156 11.93 -1.41 -3.79
N HIS A 157 10.90 -1.67 -2.99
CA HIS A 157 10.64 -0.92 -1.77
C HIS A 157 10.99 -1.87 -0.62
N PRO A 158 11.89 -1.55 0.32
CA PRO A 158 11.87 -2.22 1.61
C PRO A 158 10.44 -2.09 2.14
N LEU A 159 9.70 -3.19 2.09
CA LEU A 159 8.31 -3.24 2.51
C LEU A 159 8.28 -3.13 4.02
N THR A 160 7.98 -1.94 4.48
CA THR A 160 8.18 -1.53 5.86
C THR A 160 7.17 -2.16 6.83
N PRO A 161 7.48 -2.24 8.15
CA PRO A 161 6.50 -2.62 9.16
C PRO A 161 5.19 -1.80 9.08
N GLN A 162 5.26 -0.54 8.65
CA GLN A 162 4.09 0.32 8.41
C GLN A 162 3.19 -0.21 7.28
N GLN A 163 3.77 -0.54 6.12
CA GLN A 163 3.00 -1.08 4.98
C GLN A 163 2.39 -2.44 5.31
N ARG A 164 3.11 -3.26 6.06
CA ARG A 164 2.65 -4.56 6.58
C ARG A 164 1.57 -4.40 7.64
N PHE A 165 1.65 -3.43 8.54
CA PHE A 165 0.57 -3.10 9.46
C PHE A 165 -0.68 -2.63 8.73
N ARG A 166 -0.60 -1.97 7.58
CA ARG A 166 -1.84 -1.72 6.83
C ARG A 166 -2.50 -3.03 6.45
N VAL A 167 -1.75 -4.10 6.16
CA VAL A 167 -2.27 -5.43 5.76
C VAL A 167 -2.72 -6.32 6.93
N ALA A 168 -2.02 -6.33 8.06
CA ALA A 168 -2.24 -7.32 9.14
C ALA A 168 -3.58 -7.23 9.92
N PRO A 169 -4.15 -6.05 10.25
CA PRO A 169 -5.48 -5.90 10.85
C PRO A 169 -6.62 -6.46 10.02
N LYS A 170 -6.35 -6.84 8.76
CA LYS A 170 -7.32 -7.32 7.77
C LYS A 170 -7.61 -8.83 7.88
N LEU A 171 -7.02 -9.54 8.85
CA LEU A 171 -7.05 -11.00 9.03
C LEU A 171 -8.05 -11.60 10.02
N PRO A 172 -8.51 -10.90 11.08
CA PRO A 172 -9.20 -11.61 12.16
C PRO A 172 -10.68 -11.84 11.89
N ASP A 173 -11.24 -11.37 10.78
CA ASP A 173 -12.69 -11.49 10.57
C ASP A 173 -13.08 -12.85 9.97
N LYS A 174 -13.10 -13.89 10.81
CA LYS A 174 -13.69 -15.20 10.49
C LYS A 174 -15.12 -15.11 9.96
N ARG A 175 -15.82 -13.98 10.13
CA ARG A 175 -17.15 -13.75 9.52
C ARG A 175 -17.14 -13.86 8.00
N VAL A 176 -15.99 -13.75 7.33
CA VAL A 176 -15.86 -14.09 5.90
C VAL A 176 -16.32 -15.53 5.63
N LEU A 177 -16.10 -16.45 6.57
CA LEU A 177 -16.47 -17.87 6.48
C LEU A 177 -17.90 -18.15 6.97
N ASP A 178 -18.53 -17.22 7.68
CA ASP A 178 -19.86 -17.38 8.27
C ASP A 178 -20.99 -16.83 7.37
N VAL A 179 -20.65 -16.16 6.27
CA VAL A 179 -21.64 -15.66 5.28
C VAL A 179 -21.87 -16.74 4.20
N PRO A 180 -23.13 -17.04 3.80
CA PRO A 180 -23.45 -18.12 2.86
C PRO A 180 -22.63 -18.09 1.55
N SER A 181 -22.11 -19.26 1.17
CA SER A 181 -20.89 -19.47 0.38
C SER A 181 -20.91 -19.16 -1.13
N ARG A 182 -22.05 -18.80 -1.74
CA ARG A 182 -22.07 -18.63 -3.22
C ARG A 182 -21.62 -17.26 -3.71
N ASP A 183 -21.74 -16.21 -2.89
CA ASP A 183 -21.50 -14.82 -3.33
C ASP A 183 -20.11 -14.27 -2.90
N LEU A 184 -19.23 -15.10 -2.31
CA LEU A 184 -18.00 -14.64 -1.66
C LEU A 184 -16.72 -15.42 -2.00
N ALA A 185 -16.69 -16.24 -3.06
CA ALA A 185 -15.49 -17.03 -3.41
C ALA A 185 -14.20 -16.18 -3.57
N VAL A 186 -14.33 -14.95 -4.07
CA VAL A 186 -13.21 -13.98 -4.15
C VAL A 186 -12.71 -13.59 -2.75
N MET A 187 -13.63 -13.37 -1.81
CA MET A 187 -13.30 -13.00 -0.43
C MET A 187 -12.62 -14.15 0.32
N GLU A 188 -13.05 -15.39 0.08
CA GLU A 188 -12.40 -16.59 0.61
C GLU A 188 -10.96 -16.71 0.09
N THR A 189 -10.77 -16.52 -1.23
CA THR A 189 -9.43 -16.51 -1.85
C THR A 189 -8.54 -15.43 -1.26
N VAL A 190 -9.05 -14.20 -1.14
CA VAL A 190 -8.33 -13.06 -0.54
C VAL A 190 -8.00 -13.35 0.93
N TYR A 191 -8.92 -13.92 1.70
CA TYR A 191 -8.70 -14.27 3.09
C TYR A 191 -7.56 -15.28 3.26
N TYR A 192 -7.58 -16.40 2.54
CA TYR A 192 -6.54 -17.42 2.66
C TYR A 192 -5.17 -16.92 2.20
N LEU A 193 -5.12 -16.12 1.12
CA LEU A 193 -3.87 -15.49 0.67
C LEU A 193 -3.33 -14.51 1.71
N LEU A 194 -4.16 -13.63 2.25
CA LEU A 194 -3.74 -12.69 3.28
C LEU A 194 -3.27 -13.43 4.54
N LYS A 195 -4.01 -14.46 4.97
CA LYS A 195 -3.67 -15.26 6.14
C LYS A 195 -2.30 -15.91 6.00
N ASP A 196 -2.07 -16.60 4.89
CA ASP A 196 -0.79 -17.24 4.61
C ASP A 196 0.36 -16.23 4.59
N VAL A 197 0.19 -15.14 3.84
CA VAL A 197 1.19 -14.08 3.75
C VAL A 197 1.50 -13.46 5.12
N ALA A 198 0.49 -13.24 5.95
CA ALA A 198 0.68 -12.57 7.22
C ALA A 198 1.28 -13.47 8.30
N GLU A 199 0.79 -14.70 8.42
CA GLU A 199 1.28 -15.67 9.39
C GLU A 199 2.69 -16.17 9.01
N ASN A 200 3.04 -16.19 7.72
CA ASN A 200 4.37 -16.59 7.25
C ASN A 200 5.25 -15.38 6.90
N GLU A 201 5.23 -14.94 5.64
CA GLU A 201 6.17 -13.96 5.08
C GLU A 201 6.24 -12.64 5.86
N MET A 202 5.10 -12.11 6.34
CA MET A 202 5.09 -10.89 7.15
C MET A 202 5.63 -11.09 8.54
N THR A 203 5.25 -12.18 9.21
CA THR A 203 5.77 -12.50 10.54
C THR A 203 7.28 -12.71 10.47
N HIS A 204 7.78 -13.53 9.54
CA HIS A 204 9.21 -13.75 9.38
C HIS A 204 9.99 -12.47 9.10
N PHE A 205 9.49 -11.62 8.20
CA PHE A 205 10.15 -10.36 7.92
C PHE A 205 10.19 -9.44 9.14
N ILE A 206 9.07 -9.26 9.85
CA ILE A 206 9.03 -8.39 11.04
C ILE A 206 10.01 -8.93 12.08
N LEU A 207 9.98 -10.24 12.38
CA LEU A 207 10.91 -10.83 13.33
C LEU A 207 12.38 -10.68 12.92
N SER A 208 12.68 -10.73 11.62
CA SER A 208 14.06 -10.53 11.11
C SER A 208 14.61 -9.11 11.30
N LYS A 209 13.75 -8.15 11.63
CA LYS A 209 14.10 -6.72 11.82
C LYS A 209 14.16 -6.28 13.27
N VAL A 210 13.99 -7.22 14.22
CA VAL A 210 14.01 -6.95 15.65
C VAL A 210 15.33 -6.30 16.06
N LYS A 211 15.26 -5.15 16.74
CA LYS A 211 16.38 -4.56 17.45
C LYS A 211 16.11 -4.63 18.95
N HIS A 212 17.14 -4.92 19.73
CA HIS A 212 17.03 -5.09 21.19
C HIS A 212 17.61 -3.88 21.92
N GLU A 213 16.96 -3.47 23.00
CA GLU A 213 17.49 -2.56 24.01
C GLU A 213 17.51 -3.27 25.37
N GLY A 214 18.68 -3.77 25.77
CA GLY A 214 18.77 -4.68 26.90
C GLY A 214 18.11 -6.04 26.61
N THR A 215 17.64 -6.73 27.66
CA THR A 215 17.08 -8.10 27.53
C THR A 215 15.59 -8.11 27.19
N ASP A 216 14.85 -7.08 27.61
CA ASP A 216 13.38 -7.16 27.70
C ASP A 216 12.65 -6.13 26.83
N ARG A 217 13.39 -5.32 26.05
CA ARG A 217 12.81 -4.32 25.17
C ARG A 217 13.22 -4.54 23.74
N VAL A 218 12.23 -4.41 22.87
CA VAL A 218 12.37 -4.56 21.43
C VAL A 218 11.85 -3.30 20.77
N TYR A 219 12.57 -2.82 19.76
CA TYR A 219 12.14 -1.71 18.93
C TYR A 219 12.43 -2.01 17.46
N PHE A 220 11.84 -1.17 16.62
CA PHE A 220 12.00 -1.20 15.18
C PHE A 220 12.22 0.22 14.69
N ASP A 221 13.11 0.33 13.71
CA ASP A 221 13.37 1.52 12.93
C ASP A 221 13.07 1.19 11.47
N ASP A 222 12.77 2.21 10.66
CA ASP A 222 12.38 1.98 9.28
C ASP A 222 12.70 3.13 8.30
N PHE A 223 11.75 4.05 8.07
CA PHE A 223 11.80 4.93 6.92
C PHE A 223 12.49 6.27 7.23
N LEU A 224 12.14 6.90 8.35
CA LEU A 224 12.67 8.21 8.73
C LEU A 224 13.91 8.08 9.62
N GLY A 225 15.05 8.55 9.14
CA GLY A 225 16.28 8.65 9.93
C GLY A 225 17.04 7.34 10.12
N GLU A 226 16.85 6.32 9.27
CA GLU A 226 17.66 5.09 9.28
C GLU A 226 18.89 5.17 8.37
N ASP A 227 18.70 5.61 7.13
CA ASP A 227 19.75 5.62 6.09
C ASP A 227 20.22 7.04 5.75
N ASP A 228 20.01 8.01 6.64
CA ASP A 228 20.48 9.39 6.41
C ASP A 228 22.01 9.41 6.33
N VAL A 229 22.55 10.40 5.61
CA VAL A 229 23.98 10.65 5.56
C VAL A 229 24.30 12.09 5.91
N THR A 230 25.49 12.33 6.47
CA THR A 230 26.03 13.67 6.65
C THR A 230 26.50 14.26 5.31
N ASP A 231 26.83 15.56 5.29
CA ASP A 231 27.45 16.22 4.12
C ASP A 231 28.78 15.56 3.68
N GLU A 232 29.42 14.79 4.57
CA GLU A 232 30.62 13.99 4.29
C GLU A 232 30.30 12.56 3.85
N ASN A 233 29.03 12.25 3.55
CA ASN A 233 28.54 10.94 3.18
C ASN A 233 28.77 9.84 4.24
N LYS A 234 28.73 10.22 5.53
CA LYS A 234 28.80 9.26 6.65
C LYS A 234 27.39 8.87 7.11
N PRO A 235 27.13 7.60 7.46
CA PRO A 235 25.83 7.19 7.99
C PRO A 235 25.44 8.00 9.23
N LEU A 236 24.18 8.44 9.27
CA LEU A 236 23.56 9.21 10.34
C LEU A 236 22.25 8.52 10.72
N VAL A 237 22.17 7.99 11.94
CA VAL A 237 20.96 7.33 12.44
C VAL A 237 20.26 8.25 13.42
N ARG A 238 19.08 8.75 13.02
CA ARG A 238 18.22 9.63 13.82
C ARG A 238 16.99 8.92 14.37
N SER A 239 16.55 7.85 13.72
CA SER A 239 15.44 7.00 14.19
C SER A 239 14.15 7.77 14.44
N GLU A 240 13.83 8.68 13.53
CA GLU A 240 12.76 9.67 13.68
C GLU A 240 11.36 9.03 13.65
N ASP A 241 11.22 7.81 13.11
CA ASP A 241 9.96 7.06 13.12
C ASP A 241 9.92 5.86 14.08
N ARG A 242 10.92 5.68 14.95
CA ARG A 242 11.07 4.50 15.82
C ARG A 242 9.82 4.18 16.62
N ILE A 243 9.20 5.19 17.25
CA ILE A 243 7.98 5.00 18.05
C ILE A 243 6.86 4.45 17.17
N PHE A 244 6.66 5.06 16.01
CA PHE A 244 5.63 4.68 15.08
C PHE A 244 5.87 3.27 14.52
N THR A 245 7.05 3.00 14.01
CA THR A 245 7.44 1.72 13.42
C THR A 245 7.32 0.58 14.44
N THR A 246 7.76 0.80 15.68
CA THR A 246 7.60 -0.17 16.76
C THR A 246 6.13 -0.45 17.08
N ALA A 247 5.28 0.58 17.12
CA ALA A 247 3.83 0.42 17.31
C ALA A 247 3.16 -0.32 16.14
N MET A 248 3.58 -0.07 14.90
CA MET A 248 3.10 -0.78 13.71
C MET A 248 3.47 -2.25 13.74
N ALA A 249 4.73 -2.57 14.04
CA ALA A 249 5.21 -3.96 14.14
C ALA A 249 4.43 -4.74 15.21
N ALA A 250 4.28 -4.16 16.42
CA ALA A 250 3.52 -4.77 17.50
C ALA A 250 2.06 -5.01 17.12
N ASN A 251 1.38 -3.99 16.58
CA ASN A 251 0.00 -4.15 16.16
C ASN A 251 -0.16 -5.15 15.01
N ALA A 252 0.79 -5.22 14.08
CA ALA A 252 0.74 -6.15 12.97
C ALA A 252 0.82 -7.60 13.48
N LEU A 253 1.79 -7.89 14.35
CA LEU A 253 1.93 -9.21 14.95
C LEU A 253 0.71 -9.57 15.82
N ILE A 254 0.20 -8.64 16.62
CA ILE A 254 -1.03 -8.85 17.41
C ILE A 254 -2.22 -9.16 16.51
N CYS A 255 -2.45 -8.39 15.45
CA CYS A 255 -3.56 -8.62 14.52
C CYS A 255 -3.44 -9.94 13.76
N THR A 256 -2.21 -10.39 13.48
CA THR A 256 -1.97 -11.67 12.84
C THR A 256 -2.19 -12.83 13.81
N TRP A 257 -1.73 -12.72 15.06
CA TRP A 257 -1.61 -13.87 15.97
C TRP A 257 -2.58 -13.88 17.15
N ALA A 258 -3.47 -12.90 17.25
CA ALA A 258 -4.53 -12.86 18.26
C ALA A 258 -5.92 -12.87 17.63
N VAL A 259 -6.90 -13.42 18.36
CA VAL A 259 -8.30 -13.49 17.96
C VAL A 259 -9.17 -12.93 19.10
N TYR A 260 -10.17 -12.15 18.73
CA TYR A 260 -11.21 -11.70 19.65
C TYR A 260 -12.32 -12.74 19.70
N ASP A 261 -12.64 -13.19 20.91
CA ASP A 261 -13.79 -14.04 21.19
C ASP A 261 -14.98 -13.15 21.51
N GLU A 262 -15.99 -13.12 20.63
CA GLU A 262 -17.19 -12.28 20.83
C GLU A 262 -18.03 -12.75 22.03
N ASP A 263 -18.06 -14.05 22.32
CA ASP A 263 -18.84 -14.64 23.41
C ASP A 263 -18.17 -14.37 24.77
N ALA A 264 -16.87 -14.66 24.87
CA ALA A 264 -16.09 -14.40 26.08
C ALA A 264 -15.74 -12.91 26.26
N ARG A 265 -15.85 -12.10 25.19
CA ARG A 265 -15.44 -10.70 25.11
C ARG A 265 -13.96 -10.48 25.46
N THR A 266 -13.13 -11.49 25.24
CA THR A 266 -11.69 -11.47 25.53
C THR A 266 -10.90 -11.67 24.24
N THR A 267 -9.62 -11.27 24.26
CA THR A 267 -8.70 -11.56 23.16
C THR A 267 -7.73 -12.64 23.62
N HIS A 268 -7.48 -13.64 22.78
CA HIS A 268 -6.52 -14.70 23.10
C HIS A 268 -5.58 -14.95 21.92
N TRP A 269 -4.45 -15.58 22.22
CA TRP A 269 -3.50 -16.00 21.19
C TRP A 269 -4.09 -17.11 20.32
N LYS A 270 -3.87 -17.05 19.00
CA LYS A 270 -4.15 -18.17 18.10
C LYS A 270 -3.35 -19.40 18.52
N GLU A 271 -3.90 -20.58 18.25
CA GLU A 271 -3.15 -21.83 18.37
C GLU A 271 -1.91 -21.79 17.45
N GLY A 272 -0.77 -22.26 17.95
CA GLY A 272 0.48 -22.34 17.18
C GLY A 272 1.30 -21.06 17.10
N VAL A 273 0.92 -19.96 17.77
CA VAL A 273 1.80 -18.78 17.86
C VAL A 273 3.13 -19.14 18.55
N SER A 274 4.25 -18.71 17.97
CA SER A 274 5.58 -18.98 18.53
C SER A 274 5.89 -18.09 19.73
N GLU A 275 6.79 -18.56 20.61
CA GLU A 275 7.28 -17.74 21.72
C GLU A 275 8.09 -16.53 21.24
N ASP A 276 8.76 -16.62 20.09
CA ASP A 276 9.47 -15.48 19.49
C ASP A 276 8.50 -14.33 19.14
N VAL A 277 7.30 -14.64 18.63
CA VAL A 277 6.27 -13.64 18.35
C VAL A 277 5.79 -13.00 19.66
N LYS A 278 5.46 -13.80 20.68
CA LYS A 278 4.99 -13.28 21.97
C LYS A 278 6.06 -12.43 22.67
N GLY A 279 7.31 -12.89 22.66
CA GLY A 279 8.46 -12.20 23.22
C GLY A 279 8.72 -10.88 22.51
N THR A 280 8.67 -10.87 21.18
CA THR A 280 8.80 -9.65 20.37
C THR A 280 7.69 -8.64 20.69
N ILE A 281 6.42 -9.07 20.71
CA ILE A 281 5.30 -8.19 21.06
C ILE A 281 5.48 -7.63 22.47
N THR A 282 5.79 -8.47 23.45
CA THR A 282 6.01 -8.06 24.84
C THR A 282 7.14 -7.04 24.95
N GLY A 283 8.26 -7.29 24.26
CA GLY A 283 9.39 -6.36 24.19
C GLY A 283 9.04 -5.02 23.54
N CYS A 284 8.21 -5.03 22.49
CA CYS A 284 7.72 -3.80 21.87
C CYS A 284 6.84 -3.00 22.83
N ILE A 285 5.92 -3.65 23.53
CA ILE A 285 5.03 -2.97 24.48
C ILE A 285 5.82 -2.41 25.66
N SER A 286 6.82 -3.14 26.15
CA SER A 286 7.76 -2.69 27.18
C SER A 286 8.51 -1.44 26.72
N TRP A 287 9.06 -1.45 25.50
CA TRP A 287 9.76 -0.31 24.91
C TRP A 287 8.84 0.89 24.70
N LEU A 288 7.68 0.70 24.07
CA LEU A 288 6.71 1.78 23.80
C LEU A 288 6.21 2.42 25.10
N THR A 289 5.98 1.63 26.14
CA THR A 289 5.56 2.16 27.44
C THR A 289 6.63 3.03 28.09
N ALA A 290 7.91 2.72 27.87
CA ALA A 290 9.02 3.50 28.38
C ALA A 290 9.25 4.80 27.57
N TYR A 291 9.17 4.73 26.24
CA TYR A 291 9.69 5.80 25.37
C TYR A 291 8.64 6.61 24.61
N ALA A 292 7.40 6.14 24.46
CA ALA A 292 6.45 6.85 23.61
C ALA A 292 6.14 8.28 24.08
N LEU A 293 6.25 8.56 25.38
CA LEU A 293 5.95 9.88 25.96
C LEU A 293 7.15 10.56 26.62
N ASP A 294 8.34 9.96 26.57
CA ASP A 294 9.51 10.45 27.32
C ASP A 294 10.28 11.57 26.60
N ARG A 295 9.95 11.82 25.32
CA ARG A 295 10.58 12.80 24.42
C ARG A 295 12.02 12.49 24.03
N SER A 296 12.49 11.26 24.25
CA SER A 296 13.80 10.80 23.77
C SER A 296 13.82 10.57 22.25
N TYR A 297 12.64 10.39 21.65
CA TYR A 297 12.46 10.16 20.22
C TYR A 297 11.34 11.04 19.67
N GLU A 298 11.50 11.45 18.42
CA GLU A 298 10.44 12.10 17.68
C GLU A 298 9.32 11.11 17.39
N PRO A 299 8.04 11.51 17.48
CA PRO A 299 6.90 10.66 17.16
C PRO A 299 6.58 10.69 15.66
N TRP A 300 7.57 10.95 14.80
CA TRP A 300 7.30 11.16 13.38
C TRP A 300 6.91 9.86 12.69
N ASN A 301 6.29 10.02 11.53
CA ASN A 301 5.96 8.94 10.63
C ASN A 301 5.87 9.50 9.21
N ALA A 302 5.80 8.60 8.23
CA ALA A 302 5.47 8.96 6.86
C ALA A 302 4.07 8.41 6.52
N VAL A 303 2.99 9.10 6.93
CA VAL A 303 1.62 8.70 6.52
C VAL A 303 1.49 8.74 5.00
N PHE A 304 2.18 9.70 4.38
CA PHE A 304 2.31 9.86 2.94
C PHE A 304 3.74 10.30 2.61
N SER A 305 4.29 9.82 1.48
CA SER A 305 5.50 10.38 0.89
C SER A 305 5.40 10.48 -0.63
N PHE A 306 6.03 11.49 -1.23
CA PHE A 306 6.06 11.64 -2.68
C PHE A 306 6.84 10.53 -3.37
N THR A 307 6.45 10.15 -4.60
CA THR A 307 7.07 9.07 -5.36
C THR A 307 8.34 9.48 -6.12
N VAL A 308 8.55 10.77 -6.38
CA VAL A 308 9.79 11.29 -6.98
C VAL A 308 10.72 11.73 -5.85
N LYS A 309 11.89 11.10 -5.77
CA LYS A 309 12.86 11.30 -4.69
C LYS A 309 14.10 12.07 -5.17
N ASP A 310 14.50 11.88 -6.42
CA ASP A 310 15.50 12.71 -7.10
C ASP A 310 15.29 12.64 -8.61
N LEU A 311 16.17 13.31 -9.36
CA LEU A 311 16.14 13.29 -10.82
C LEU A 311 16.27 11.87 -11.39
N SER A 312 17.02 10.96 -10.76
CA SER A 312 17.19 9.57 -11.22
C SER A 312 15.92 8.72 -11.11
N HIS A 313 14.90 9.19 -10.41
CA HIS A 313 13.60 8.51 -10.27
C HIS A 313 12.51 9.11 -11.17
N ILE A 314 12.88 9.98 -12.11
CA ILE A 314 11.94 10.54 -13.09
C ILE A 314 11.59 9.45 -14.11
N PRO A 315 10.31 9.32 -14.52
CA PRO A 315 9.91 8.16 -15.31
C PRO A 315 10.41 8.20 -16.76
N PHE A 316 10.87 9.36 -17.25
CA PHE A 316 11.53 9.53 -18.55
C PHE A 316 12.84 8.74 -18.71
N TRP A 317 13.40 8.18 -17.63
CA TRP A 317 14.57 7.28 -17.69
C TRP A 317 14.23 5.83 -17.96
N TYR A 318 12.94 5.48 -17.98
CA TYR A 318 12.50 4.12 -18.20
C TYR A 318 11.91 4.03 -19.60
N PRO A 319 12.02 2.87 -20.28
CA PRO A 319 11.46 2.73 -21.60
C PRO A 319 9.96 3.00 -21.61
N ALA A 320 9.47 3.54 -22.72
CA ALA A 320 8.08 3.85 -22.95
C ALA A 320 7.74 3.64 -24.43
N ASN A 321 6.46 3.45 -24.73
CA ASN A 321 5.93 3.35 -26.10
C ASN A 321 4.71 4.28 -26.31
N PHE A 322 4.44 5.17 -25.34
CA PHE A 322 3.43 6.20 -25.40
C PHE A 322 4.02 7.55 -25.04
N PHE A 323 3.92 8.50 -25.97
CA PHE A 323 4.38 9.87 -25.78
C PHE A 323 3.48 10.87 -26.53
N GLU A 324 2.70 11.65 -25.80
CA GLU A 324 1.72 12.57 -26.39
C GLU A 324 1.71 13.93 -25.67
N GLY A 325 1.55 15.01 -26.41
CA GLY A 325 1.30 16.34 -25.85
C GLY A 325 -0.09 16.44 -25.20
N LEU A 326 -0.34 17.52 -24.43
CA LEU A 326 -1.65 17.71 -23.76
C LEU A 326 -2.85 17.79 -24.72
N ASN A 327 -2.61 18.16 -25.97
CA ASN A 327 -3.63 18.23 -27.02
C ASN A 327 -3.87 16.88 -27.73
N GLY A 328 -3.26 15.79 -27.24
CA GLY A 328 -3.33 14.45 -27.85
C GLY A 328 -2.47 14.29 -29.10
N THR A 329 -1.59 15.25 -29.40
CA THR A 329 -0.66 15.11 -30.53
C THR A 329 0.48 14.17 -30.13
N GLU A 330 0.69 13.11 -30.91
CA GLU A 330 1.82 12.20 -30.75
C GLU A 330 3.15 12.95 -30.89
N ILE A 331 4.08 12.69 -29.96
CA ILE A 331 5.43 13.25 -29.97
C ILE A 331 6.34 12.18 -30.60
N SER A 332 6.75 12.42 -31.84
CA SER A 332 7.58 11.49 -32.61
C SER A 332 9.07 11.61 -32.32
N ASP A 333 9.54 12.75 -31.80
CA ASP A 333 10.93 12.94 -31.41
C ASP A 333 11.10 12.65 -29.91
N TRP A 334 11.61 11.46 -29.63
CA TRP A 334 11.85 10.97 -28.27
C TRP A 334 13.19 11.43 -27.70
N SER A 335 14.02 12.09 -28.53
CA SER A 335 15.34 12.56 -28.13
C SER A 335 15.32 13.93 -27.44
N VAL A 336 14.18 14.62 -27.47
CA VAL A 336 14.02 15.96 -26.89
C VAL A 336 12.89 15.95 -25.87
N MET A 337 13.18 16.46 -24.68
CA MET A 337 12.12 16.75 -23.70
C MET A 337 11.24 17.88 -24.24
N PRO A 338 9.93 17.71 -24.34
CA PRO A 338 9.05 18.73 -24.85
C PRO A 338 9.08 19.95 -23.93
N ASP A 339 9.06 21.14 -24.52
CA ASP A 339 8.96 22.43 -23.81
C ASP A 339 7.60 22.62 -23.11
N THR A 340 6.67 21.67 -23.28
CA THR A 340 5.34 21.68 -22.69
C THR A 340 5.09 20.36 -21.95
N MET A 341 4.13 20.36 -21.03
CA MET A 341 3.75 19.12 -20.34
C MET A 341 3.30 18.07 -21.37
N ALA A 342 3.75 16.84 -21.16
CA ALA A 342 3.42 15.70 -22.02
C ALA A 342 3.06 14.49 -21.16
N SER A 343 2.29 13.58 -21.76
CA SER A 343 1.99 12.29 -21.20
C SER A 343 3.03 11.29 -21.71
N TYR A 344 3.72 10.60 -20.80
CA TYR A 344 4.78 9.65 -21.12
C TYR A 344 4.56 8.36 -20.34
N GLY A 345 4.46 7.23 -21.04
CA GLY A 345 4.00 5.99 -20.41
C GLY A 345 4.25 4.72 -21.22
N ILE A 346 3.91 3.60 -20.59
CA ILE A 346 3.78 2.31 -21.27
C ILE A 346 2.30 2.07 -21.55
N LYS A 347 1.98 1.86 -22.82
CA LYS A 347 0.68 1.47 -23.34
C LYS A 347 0.67 -0.04 -23.61
N GLY A 348 -0.28 -0.71 -22.98
CA GLY A 348 -0.53 -2.13 -23.11
C GLY A 348 0.54 -3.01 -22.46
N TYR A 349 0.53 -4.28 -22.87
CA TYR A 349 1.55 -5.25 -22.50
C TYR A 349 2.63 -5.33 -23.58
N ILE A 350 3.88 -5.20 -23.16
CA ILE A 350 5.09 -5.38 -23.97
C ILE A 350 5.72 -6.74 -23.60
N PRO A 351 5.88 -7.66 -24.57
CA PRO A 351 6.59 -8.93 -24.37
C PRO A 351 7.97 -8.76 -23.75
N LYS A 352 8.38 -9.74 -22.93
CA LYS A 352 9.64 -9.70 -22.19
C LYS A 352 10.85 -9.34 -23.08
N ASP A 353 11.02 -10.04 -24.19
CA ASP A 353 12.18 -9.87 -25.09
C ASP A 353 12.18 -8.50 -25.79
N GLU A 354 10.99 -7.98 -26.13
CA GLU A 354 10.84 -6.63 -26.69
C GLU A 354 11.20 -5.57 -25.65
N TYR A 355 10.72 -5.71 -24.42
CA TYR A 355 11.05 -4.77 -23.34
C TYR A 355 12.54 -4.83 -22.95
N ASP A 356 13.16 -6.01 -22.95
CA ASP A 356 14.61 -6.14 -22.72
C ASP A 356 15.41 -5.43 -23.81
N ALA A 357 15.00 -5.54 -25.08
CA ALA A 357 15.62 -4.77 -26.15
C ALA A 357 15.46 -3.26 -25.92
N MET A 358 14.28 -2.81 -25.48
CA MET A 358 14.06 -1.38 -25.14
C MET A 358 14.94 -0.89 -23.98
N LEU A 359 15.33 -1.76 -23.05
CA LEU A 359 16.28 -1.41 -21.97
C LEU A 359 17.71 -1.21 -22.48
N GLU A 360 18.07 -1.88 -23.58
CA GLU A 360 19.38 -1.74 -24.23
C GLU A 360 19.45 -0.52 -25.16
N GLU A 361 18.30 -0.12 -25.70
CA GLU A 361 18.19 1.08 -26.53
C GLU A 361 18.39 2.35 -25.68
N ARG A 362 19.38 3.16 -26.03
CA ARG A 362 19.60 4.50 -25.43
C ARG A 362 18.54 5.52 -25.89
N ARG A 363 17.25 5.19 -25.76
CA ARG A 363 16.15 6.13 -26.06
C ARG A 363 15.96 7.17 -24.97
N SER A 364 16.40 6.90 -23.75
CA SER A 364 16.44 7.89 -22.69
C SER A 364 17.71 8.75 -22.82
N LEU A 365 17.56 10.06 -22.62
CA LEU A 365 18.67 11.03 -22.58
C LEU A 365 19.75 10.67 -21.52
N TYR A 366 19.45 9.73 -20.61
CA TYR A 366 20.26 9.33 -19.48
C TYR A 366 20.18 7.80 -19.31
N PRO A 367 21.21 7.14 -18.75
CA PRO A 367 21.18 5.71 -18.50
C PRO A 367 20.01 5.32 -17.59
N ILE A 368 19.35 4.21 -17.93
CA ILE A 368 18.27 3.64 -17.13
C ILE A 368 18.85 3.26 -15.77
N PRO A 369 18.26 3.74 -14.65
CA PRO A 369 18.70 3.33 -13.32
C PRO A 369 18.55 1.82 -13.19
N SER A 370 19.68 1.11 -13.12
CA SER A 370 19.71 -0.34 -12.90
C SER A 370 19.65 -0.70 -11.41
N THR A 371 19.78 0.29 -10.54
CA THR A 371 19.81 0.13 -9.08
C THR A 371 19.01 1.25 -8.41
N PHE A 372 18.12 0.88 -7.49
CA PHE A 372 17.46 1.83 -6.60
C PHE A 372 18.46 2.21 -5.50
N GLN A 373 18.84 3.49 -5.43
CA GLN A 373 19.86 3.99 -4.49
C GLN A 373 19.33 4.22 -3.07
N GLY A 374 18.07 3.91 -2.80
CA GLY A 374 17.43 4.15 -1.51
C GLY A 374 16.73 5.50 -1.42
N TYR A 375 15.91 5.66 -0.38
CA TYR A 375 15.13 6.88 -0.13
C TYR A 375 15.96 8.05 0.41
N ASN A 376 17.10 7.73 1.03
CA ASN A 376 17.97 8.66 1.73
C ASN A 376 19.31 8.83 0.96
N SER A 377 19.27 8.70 -0.36
CA SER A 377 20.42 8.99 -1.22
C SER A 377 20.88 10.44 -0.98
N PRO A 378 22.19 10.76 -1.07
CA PRO A 378 22.69 12.13 -0.84
C PRO A 378 22.07 13.19 -1.77
N THR A 379 21.52 12.76 -2.90
CA THR A 379 20.86 13.63 -3.89
C THR A 379 19.34 13.58 -3.80
N ALA A 380 18.79 12.73 -2.93
CA ALA A 380 17.36 12.57 -2.73
C ALA A 380 16.78 13.67 -1.82
N ASN A 381 15.74 14.33 -2.31
CA ASN A 381 14.88 15.19 -1.52
C ASN A 381 13.49 14.58 -1.56
N PHE A 382 12.96 14.19 -0.39
CA PHE A 382 11.61 13.64 -0.33
C PHE A 382 10.73 14.44 0.62
N ILE A 383 9.54 14.77 0.11
CA ILE A 383 8.49 15.38 0.92
C ILE A 383 7.67 14.24 1.51
N PHE A 384 7.43 14.32 2.82
CA PHE A 384 6.56 13.44 3.56
C PHE A 384 5.61 14.24 4.44
N TRP A 385 4.50 13.61 4.80
CA TRP A 385 3.59 14.12 5.82
C TRP A 385 3.64 13.21 7.03
N SER A 386 3.90 13.82 8.18
CA SER A 386 3.86 13.18 9.49
C SER A 386 2.60 13.58 10.26
N SER A 387 2.18 12.72 11.19
CA SER A 387 1.10 13.00 12.12
C SER A 387 1.39 12.38 13.48
N ASP A 388 1.83 13.19 14.44
CA ASP A 388 2.13 12.75 15.80
C ASP A 388 0.91 12.09 16.46
N ALA A 389 -0.28 12.65 16.22
CA ALA A 389 -1.54 12.12 16.72
C ALA A 389 -1.77 10.68 16.21
N PHE A 390 -1.41 10.38 14.96
CA PHE A 390 -1.51 9.04 14.42
C PHE A 390 -0.49 8.08 15.05
N THR A 391 0.72 8.54 15.33
CA THR A 391 1.71 7.78 16.09
C THR A 391 1.19 7.39 17.46
N TYR A 392 0.73 8.36 18.25
CA TYR A 392 0.23 8.09 19.59
C TYR A 392 -1.03 7.22 19.59
N ALA A 393 -1.94 7.41 18.63
CA ALA A 393 -3.12 6.56 18.50
C ALA A 393 -2.73 5.10 18.20
N SER A 394 -1.73 4.90 17.35
CA SER A 394 -1.21 3.58 17.01
C SER A 394 -0.53 2.90 18.19
N THR A 395 0.27 3.64 18.96
CA THR A 395 0.89 3.16 20.20
C THR A 395 -0.18 2.75 21.22
N LEU A 396 -1.17 3.61 21.45
CA LEU A 396 -2.27 3.32 22.37
C LEU A 396 -3.04 2.05 21.94
N LEU A 397 -3.27 1.88 20.64
CA LEU A 397 -3.90 0.68 20.10
C LEU A 397 -3.06 -0.58 20.38
N ALA A 398 -1.73 -0.52 20.21
CA ALA A 398 -0.85 -1.66 20.47
C ALA A 398 -0.90 -2.08 21.95
N VAL A 399 -0.71 -1.10 22.84
CA VAL A 399 -0.70 -1.32 24.30
C VAL A 399 -2.05 -1.83 24.79
N SER A 400 -3.15 -1.22 24.34
CA SER A 400 -4.50 -1.63 24.76
C SER A 400 -4.86 -3.05 24.30
N ARG A 401 -4.55 -3.41 23.05
CA ARG A 401 -4.76 -4.77 22.56
C ARG A 401 -3.93 -5.80 23.31
N TYR A 402 -2.66 -5.51 23.55
CA TYR A 402 -1.81 -6.42 24.32
C TYR A 402 -2.35 -6.65 25.73
N ARG A 403 -2.76 -5.58 26.42
CA ARG A 403 -3.39 -5.69 27.76
C ARG A 403 -4.67 -6.53 27.76
N ASN A 404 -5.46 -6.50 26.69
CA ASN A 404 -6.64 -7.37 26.56
C ASN A 404 -6.29 -8.85 26.34
N ILE A 405 -5.06 -9.18 25.95
CA ILE A 405 -4.59 -10.55 25.74
C ILE A 405 -3.98 -11.14 27.01
N VAL A 406 -3.20 -10.35 27.74
CA VAL A 406 -2.44 -10.81 28.93
C VAL A 406 -3.10 -10.44 30.26
N GLY A 407 -4.21 -9.71 30.22
CA GLY A 407 -4.91 -9.12 31.38
C GLY A 407 -5.50 -10.14 32.34
#